data_AF-A0A834HMV1-F1
#
_entry.id   AF-A0A834HMV1-F1
#
_cell.length_a   1.000
_cell.length_b   1.000
_cell.length_c   1.000
_cell.angle_alpha   90.00
_cell.angle_beta   90.00
_cell.angle_gamma   90.00
#
_symmetry.space_group_name_H-M   'P 1'
#
loop_
_entity.id
_entity.type
_entity.pdbx_description
1 polymer ?
#
loop_
_entity_poly.entity_id
_entity_poly.type
_entity_poly.pdbx_seq_one_letter_code
_entity_poly.pdbx_strand_id
1 'polypeptide(L)'
;MLKLNLMTEKDRKEAAYIERRRIREEERKKRIFNPRSRIIGIDADALRSQIDEKKKHDEEQKRIDRIFEDNLKKADQIAIALAQKQDKEQRKLLQEIDNFRKQFQRAEDRREFDLNDPNGIKKQLPARVSDEDPRLGPSSAQ
;
A
#
# COMPACT_ATOMS: atom_id res chain seq x y z
N MET A 1 -56.30 72.85 18.40
CA MET A 1 -56.10 71.44 18.75
C MET A 1 -54.75 70.98 18.19
N LEU A 2 -53.81 70.62 19.06
CA LEU A 2 -52.50 70.11 18.67
C LEU A 2 -52.65 68.74 17.99
N LYS A 3 -52.30 68.65 16.70
CA LYS A 3 -52.20 67.36 16.00
C LYS A 3 -50.94 66.64 16.50
N LEU A 4 -51.10 65.73 17.46
CA LEU A 4 -50.07 64.77 17.82
C LEU A 4 -49.95 63.77 16.68
N ASN A 5 -48.96 63.96 15.80
CA ASN A 5 -48.59 62.96 14.80
C ASN A 5 -48.01 61.75 15.56
N LEU A 6 -48.84 60.73 15.77
CA LEU A 6 -48.40 59.42 16.24
C LEU A 6 -47.54 58.79 15.13
N MET A 7 -46.23 58.63 15.38
CA MET A 7 -45.35 57.85 14.51
C MET A 7 -45.97 56.47 14.27
N THR A 8 -46.25 56.16 13.01
CA THR A 8 -46.71 54.85 12.60
C THR A 8 -45.56 53.83 12.69
N GLU A 9 -45.87 52.54 12.67
CA GLU A 9 -44.83 51.50 12.69
C GLU A 9 -43.88 51.59 11.48
N LYS A 10 -44.36 52.12 10.35
CA LYS A 10 -43.53 52.40 9.17
C LYS A 10 -42.52 53.52 9.48
N ASP A 11 -42.97 54.60 10.10
CA ASP A 11 -42.09 55.72 10.49
C ASP A 11 -41.01 55.28 11.49
N ARG A 12 -41.32 54.34 12.39
CA ARG A 12 -40.34 53.75 13.33
C ARG A 12 -39.28 52.92 12.62
N LYS A 13 -39.67 52.12 11.63
CA LYS A 13 -38.74 51.35 10.81
C LYS A 13 -37.84 52.26 9.97
N GLU A 14 -38.41 53.32 9.41
CA GLU A 14 -37.66 54.32 8.65
C GLU A 14 -36.68 55.08 9.53
N ALA A 15 -37.09 55.52 10.71
CA ALA A 15 -36.21 56.17 11.68
C ALA A 15 -35.04 55.27 12.09
N ALA A 16 -35.31 53.99 12.40
CA ALA A 16 -34.27 53.02 12.73
C ALA A 16 -33.31 52.74 11.56
N TYR A 17 -33.81 52.73 10.33
CA TYR A 17 -32.96 52.59 9.13
C TYR A 17 -32.04 53.80 8.94
N ILE A 18 -32.58 55.02 9.12
CA ILE A 18 -31.81 56.27 9.06
C ILE A 18 -30.71 56.29 10.12
N GLU A 19 -31.02 55.86 11.34
CA GLU A 19 -30.06 55.82 12.44
C GLU A 19 -28.92 54.80 12.17
N ARG A 20 -29.26 53.58 11.72
CA ARG A 20 -28.26 52.59 11.28
C ARG A 20 -27.36 53.12 10.18
N ARG A 21 -27.93 53.89 9.24
CA ARG A 21 -27.15 54.52 8.16
C ARG A 21 -26.19 55.57 8.71
N ARG A 22 -26.65 56.42 9.64
CA ARG A 22 -25.79 57.42 10.30
C ARG A 22 -24.63 56.77 11.05
N ILE A 23 -24.90 55.73 11.85
CA ILE A 23 -23.85 54.99 12.59
C ILE A 23 -22.80 54.42 11.62
N ARG A 24 -23.23 53.77 10.54
CA ARG A 24 -22.31 53.22 9.53
C ARG A 24 -21.47 54.30 8.85
N GLU A 25 -22.09 55.43 8.52
CA GLU A 25 -21.37 56.57 7.94
C GLU A 25 -20.36 57.18 8.91
N GLU A 26 -20.68 57.27 10.21
CA GLU A 26 -19.72 57.74 11.22
C GLU A 26 -18.53 56.78 11.37
N GLU A 27 -18.76 55.48 11.43
CA GLU A 27 -17.68 54.47 11.43
C GLU A 27 -16.82 54.52 10.15
N ARG A 28 -17.45 54.77 9.01
CA ARG A 28 -16.76 54.94 7.73
C ARG A 28 -15.91 56.22 7.72
N LYS A 29 -16.44 57.35 8.23
CA LYS A 29 -15.71 58.62 8.32
C LYS A 29 -14.44 58.46 9.16
N LYS A 30 -14.50 57.76 10.29
CA LYS A 30 -13.32 57.48 11.15
C LYS A 30 -12.18 56.80 10.37
N ARG A 31 -12.51 55.88 9.46
CA ARG A 31 -11.53 55.18 8.61
C ARG A 31 -11.05 56.02 7.44
N ILE A 32 -11.96 56.71 6.75
CA ILE A 32 -11.63 57.52 5.59
C ILE A 32 -10.76 58.69 6.02
N PHE A 33 -11.16 59.48 7.01
CA PHE A 33 -10.43 60.72 7.35
C PHE A 33 -9.11 60.49 8.09
N ASN A 34 -8.79 59.25 8.51
CA ASN A 34 -7.48 58.91 9.03
C ASN A 34 -6.51 58.53 7.89
N PRO A 35 -5.51 59.37 7.55
CA PRO A 35 -4.61 59.10 6.42
C PRO A 35 -3.79 57.83 6.62
N ARG A 36 -3.41 57.49 7.86
CA ARG A 36 -2.61 56.29 8.16
C ARG A 36 -3.42 55.02 7.94
N SER A 37 -4.66 54.96 8.44
CA SER A 37 -5.56 53.81 8.23
C SER A 37 -6.01 53.68 6.77
N ARG A 38 -6.10 54.81 6.05
CA ARG A 38 -6.43 54.84 4.61
C ARG A 38 -5.28 54.28 3.75
N ILE A 39 -4.03 54.58 4.11
CA ILE A 39 -2.84 54.11 3.39
C ILE A 39 -2.48 52.68 3.81
N ILE A 40 -2.61 52.35 5.10
CA ILE A 40 -2.22 51.06 5.69
C ILE A 40 -3.36 50.57 6.59
N GLY A 41 -4.33 49.88 5.99
CA GLY A 41 -5.43 49.23 6.70
C GLY A 41 -5.14 47.75 6.91
N ILE A 42 -4.54 47.39 8.05
CA ILE A 42 -4.20 46.00 8.39
C ILE A 42 -4.94 45.62 9.68
N ASP A 43 -5.67 44.51 9.63
CA ASP A 43 -6.22 43.87 10.82
C ASP A 43 -5.18 42.90 11.39
N ALA A 44 -4.37 43.42 12.33
CA ALA A 44 -3.27 42.66 12.90
C ALA A 44 -3.74 41.45 13.70
N ASP A 45 -4.89 41.54 14.36
CA ASP A 45 -5.42 40.46 15.19
C ASP A 45 -6.00 39.34 14.32
N ALA A 46 -6.72 39.69 13.23
CA ALA A 46 -7.17 38.69 12.26
C ALA A 46 -5.98 37.95 11.59
N LEU A 47 -4.91 38.68 11.23
CA LEU A 47 -3.72 38.08 10.64
C LEU A 47 -2.98 37.17 11.63
N ARG A 48 -2.91 37.53 12.91
CA ARG A 48 -2.34 36.66 13.96
C ARG A 48 -3.13 35.37 14.09
N SER A 49 -4.46 35.45 14.15
CA SER A 49 -5.33 34.27 14.19
C SER A 49 -5.11 33.36 12.97
N GLN A 50 -5.01 33.92 11.77
CA GLN A 50 -4.74 33.16 10.54
C GLN A 50 -3.37 32.46 10.56
N ILE A 51 -2.33 33.13 11.08
CA ILE A 51 -0.99 32.55 11.21
C ILE A 51 -1.03 31.37 12.19
N ASP A 52 -1.73 31.51 13.32
CA ASP A 52 -1.84 30.47 14.34
C ASP A 52 -2.65 29.27 13.84
N GLU A 53 -3.74 29.52 13.09
CA GLU A 53 -4.50 28.46 12.41
C GLU A 53 -3.63 27.69 11.42
N LYS A 54 -2.87 28.41 10.58
CA LYS A 54 -1.96 27.79 9.61
C LYS A 54 -0.90 26.93 10.30
N LYS A 55 -0.29 27.42 11.39
CA LYS A 55 0.70 26.65 12.16
C LYS A 55 0.10 25.37 12.72
N LYS A 56 -1.09 25.43 13.31
CA LYS A 56 -1.79 24.26 13.83
C LYS A 56 -2.07 23.23 12.74
N HIS A 57 -2.50 23.69 11.57
CA HIS A 57 -2.72 22.82 10.41
C HIS A 57 -1.40 22.16 9.95
N ASP A 58 -0.32 22.92 9.83
CA ASP A 58 0.99 22.39 9.43
C ASP A 58 1.55 21.39 10.46
N GLU A 59 1.32 21.62 11.76
CA GLU A 59 1.70 20.69 12.83
C GLU A 59 0.91 19.38 12.78
N GLU A 60 -0.40 19.45 12.56
CA GLU A 60 -1.24 18.26 12.43
C GLU A 60 -0.87 17.47 11.17
N GLN A 61 -0.62 18.15 10.04
CA GLN A 61 -0.18 17.48 8.82
C GLN A 61 1.16 16.76 9.04
N LYS A 62 2.14 17.41 9.67
CA LYS A 62 3.42 16.77 10.01
C LYS A 62 3.25 15.57 10.94
N ARG A 63 2.29 15.62 11.86
CA ARG A 63 1.99 14.49 12.75
C ARG A 63 1.41 13.32 11.96
N ILE A 64 0.48 13.59 11.06
CA ILE A 64 -0.12 12.60 10.17
C ILE A 64 0.95 11.97 9.28
N ASP A 65 1.79 12.78 8.65
CA ASP A 65 2.87 12.32 7.77
C ASP A 65 3.84 11.39 8.52
N ARG A 66 4.24 11.74 9.75
CA ARG A 66 5.09 10.87 10.59
C ARG A 66 4.44 9.52 10.88
N ILE A 67 3.13 9.49 11.17
CA ILE A 67 2.40 8.23 11.40
C ILE A 67 2.44 7.37 10.14
N PHE A 68 2.22 7.96 8.96
CA PHE A 68 2.30 7.24 7.69
C PHE A 68 3.71 6.75 7.39
N GLU A 69 4.74 7.56 7.62
CA GLU A 69 6.14 7.15 7.45
C GLU A 69 6.51 5.96 8.34
N ASP A 70 6.09 5.98 9.60
CA ASP A 70 6.34 4.88 10.54
C ASP A 70 5.58 3.61 10.15
N ASN A 71 4.35 3.74 9.66
CA ASN A 71 3.58 2.62 9.15
C ASN A 71 4.21 2.03 7.89
N LEU A 72 4.71 2.87 6.99
CA LEU A 72 5.41 2.44 5.77
C LEU A 72 6.66 1.64 6.13
N LYS A 73 7.49 2.14 7.05
CA LYS A 73 8.69 1.42 7.52
C LYS A 73 8.35 0.04 8.09
N LYS A 74 7.27 -0.08 8.86
CA LYS A 74 6.80 -1.36 9.39
C LYS A 74 6.33 -2.30 8.28
N ALA A 75 5.56 -1.78 7.33
CA ALA A 75 5.08 -2.55 6.18
C ALA A 75 6.24 -3.09 5.34
N ASP A 76 7.25 -2.26 5.07
CA ASP A 76 8.45 -2.65 4.32
C ASP A 76 9.23 -3.76 5.03
N GLN A 77 9.40 -3.66 6.35
CA GLN A 77 10.05 -4.72 7.15
C GLN A 77 9.29 -6.04 7.05
N ILE A 78 7.96 -6.01 7.13
CA ILE A 78 7.11 -7.20 6.98
C ILE A 78 7.24 -7.77 5.57
N ALA A 79 7.20 -6.94 4.53
CA ALA A 79 7.34 -7.37 3.15
C ALA A 79 8.67 -8.08 2.89
N ILE A 80 9.78 -7.52 3.40
CA ILE A 80 11.11 -8.14 3.30
C ILE A 80 11.14 -9.49 4.03
N ALA A 81 10.59 -9.56 5.24
CA ALA A 81 10.56 -10.82 6.01
C ALA A 81 9.73 -11.90 5.30
N LEU A 82 8.59 -11.54 4.70
CA LEU A 82 7.75 -12.46 3.93
C LEU A 82 8.46 -12.95 2.66
N ALA A 83 9.12 -12.06 1.91
CA ALA A 83 9.88 -12.44 0.73
C ALA A 83 11.01 -13.43 1.08
N GLN A 84 11.77 -13.16 2.15
CA GLN A 84 12.81 -14.08 2.62
C GLN A 84 12.25 -15.44 3.05
N LYS A 85 11.06 -15.46 3.68
CA LYS A 85 10.39 -16.71 4.07
C LYS A 85 9.99 -17.51 2.82
N GLN A 86 9.38 -16.86 1.83
CA GLN A 86 8.99 -17.48 0.57
C GLN A 86 10.19 -18.07 -0.17
N ASP A 87 11.29 -17.32 -0.28
CA ASP A 87 12.52 -17.81 -0.93
C ASP A 87 13.08 -19.06 -0.24
N LYS A 88 13.07 -19.07 1.09
CA LYS A 88 13.53 -20.23 1.89
C LYS A 88 12.63 -21.44 1.66
N GLU A 89 11.31 -21.26 1.68
CA GLU A 89 10.34 -22.32 1.41
C GLU A 89 10.49 -22.88 -0.01
N GLN A 90 10.65 -22.01 -1.00
CA GLN A 90 10.87 -22.43 -2.39
C GLN A 90 12.16 -23.24 -2.53
N ARG A 91 13.26 -22.79 -1.92
CA ARG A 91 14.53 -23.55 -1.93
C ARG A 91 14.38 -24.91 -1.27
N LYS A 92 13.69 -24.97 -0.12
CA LYS A 92 13.43 -26.23 0.59
C LYS A 92 12.61 -27.19 -0.27
N LEU A 93 11.54 -26.70 -0.90
CA LEU A 93 10.71 -27.51 -1.79
C LEU A 93 11.52 -28.07 -2.97
N LEU A 94 12.34 -27.24 -3.61
CA LEU A 94 13.20 -27.70 -4.72
C LEU A 94 14.19 -28.77 -4.27
N GLN A 95 14.80 -28.61 -3.10
CA GLN A 95 15.69 -29.62 -2.51
C GLN A 95 14.95 -30.92 -2.22
N GLU A 96 13.74 -30.86 -1.67
CA GLU A 96 12.91 -32.04 -1.41
C GLU A 96 12.54 -32.76 -2.71
N ILE A 97 12.17 -32.03 -3.77
CA ILE A 97 11.89 -32.60 -5.09
C ILE A 97 13.13 -33.29 -5.66
N ASP A 98 14.30 -32.65 -5.59
CA ASP A 98 15.53 -33.24 -6.11
C ASP A 98 15.99 -34.46 -5.30
N ASN A 99 15.80 -34.43 -3.98
CA ASN A 99 16.05 -35.59 -3.13
C ASN A 99 15.11 -36.75 -3.49
N PHE A 100 13.82 -36.46 -3.69
CA PHE A 100 12.84 -37.46 -4.11
C PHE A 100 13.21 -38.08 -5.46
N ARG A 101 13.59 -37.25 -6.44
CA ARG A 101 14.07 -37.72 -7.75
C ARG A 101 15.27 -38.64 -7.63
N LYS A 102 16.27 -38.26 -6.81
CA LYS A 102 17.48 -39.05 -6.57
C LYS A 102 17.20 -40.38 -5.87
N GLN A 103 16.23 -40.42 -4.97
CA GLN A 103 15.94 -41.60 -4.16
C GLN A 103 14.98 -42.59 -4.84
N PHE A 104 13.97 -42.08 -5.55
CA PHE A 104 12.84 -42.89 -6.01
C PHE A 104 12.62 -42.86 -7.52
N GLN A 105 13.38 -42.07 -8.27
CA GLN A 105 13.24 -41.94 -9.73
C GLN A 105 14.56 -42.20 -10.46
N ARG A 106 15.38 -43.09 -9.90
CA ARG A 106 16.64 -43.48 -10.53
C ARG A 106 16.38 -44.27 -11.79
N ALA A 107 17.35 -44.28 -12.70
CA ALA A 107 17.24 -45.04 -13.94
C ALA A 107 17.18 -46.55 -13.65
N GLU A 108 17.87 -47.02 -12.61
CA GLU A 108 17.94 -48.44 -12.27
C GLU A 108 16.62 -48.99 -11.70
N ASP A 109 15.79 -48.12 -11.12
CA ASP A 109 14.52 -48.51 -10.50
C ASP A 109 13.35 -48.57 -11.51
N ARG A 110 13.62 -48.33 -12.80
CA ARG A 110 12.61 -48.38 -13.86
C ARG A 110 12.23 -49.82 -14.17
N ARG A 111 10.97 -50.01 -14.56
CA ARG A 111 10.42 -51.34 -14.90
C ARG A 111 11.15 -51.98 -16.09
N GLU A 112 11.59 -51.16 -17.03
CA GLU A 112 12.26 -51.53 -18.27
C GLU A 112 13.79 -51.37 -18.20
N PHE A 113 14.37 -51.25 -17.00
CA PHE A 113 15.81 -51.05 -16.87
C PHE A 113 16.62 -52.27 -17.35
N ASP A 114 16.11 -53.48 -17.19
CA ASP A 114 16.73 -54.71 -17.69
C ASP A 114 16.98 -54.68 -19.21
N LEU A 115 16.07 -54.08 -19.97
CA LEU A 115 16.19 -53.88 -21.42
C LEU A 115 17.17 -52.76 -21.78
N ASN A 116 17.29 -51.74 -20.92
CA ASN A 116 18.07 -50.52 -21.18
C ASN A 116 19.40 -50.47 -20.41
N ASP A 117 19.79 -51.55 -19.73
CA ASP A 117 21.02 -51.59 -18.94
C ASP A 117 22.24 -51.45 -19.86
N PRO A 118 23.09 -50.42 -19.68
CA PRO A 118 24.30 -50.24 -20.49
C PRO A 118 25.26 -51.44 -20.43
N ASN A 119 25.19 -52.23 -19.36
CA ASN A 119 25.97 -53.46 -19.19
C ASN A 119 25.16 -54.73 -19.44
N GLY A 120 23.93 -54.64 -19.97
CA GLY A 120 23.04 -55.78 -20.19
C GLY A 120 23.72 -56.90 -20.99
N ILE A 121 24.38 -56.56 -22.10
CA ILE A 121 25.12 -57.53 -22.93
C ILE A 121 26.25 -58.22 -22.15
N LYS A 122 26.93 -57.50 -21.25
CA LYS A 122 28.02 -58.07 -20.43
C LYS A 122 27.50 -59.02 -19.35
N LYS A 123 26.26 -58.83 -18.89
CA LYS A 123 25.60 -59.67 -17.88
C LYS A 123 24.89 -60.89 -18.50
N GLN A 124 24.59 -60.84 -19.79
CA GLN A 124 23.94 -61.94 -20.49
C GLN A 124 24.86 -63.17 -20.56
N LEU A 125 24.26 -64.34 -20.32
CA LEU A 125 24.95 -65.62 -20.49
C LEU A 125 25.05 -65.96 -21.98
N PRO A 126 26.11 -66.67 -22.41
CA PRO A 126 26.16 -67.26 -23.73
C PRO A 126 24.93 -68.12 -24.01
N ALA A 127 24.56 -68.19 -25.29
CA ALA A 127 23.35 -68.87 -25.72
C ALA A 127 23.37 -70.39 -25.41
N ARG A 128 24.56 -71.00 -25.40
CA ARG A 128 24.86 -72.33 -24.84
C ARG A 128 26.08 -72.25 -23.93
N VAL A 129 25.99 -72.80 -22.72
CA VAL A 129 27.08 -72.71 -21.72
C VAL A 129 27.92 -73.99 -21.67
N SER A 130 27.32 -75.16 -21.90
CA SER A 130 28.01 -76.46 -21.94
C SER A 130 27.27 -77.44 -22.86
N ASP A 131 27.85 -78.63 -23.07
CA ASP A 131 27.21 -79.66 -23.88
C ASP A 131 25.92 -80.19 -23.25
N GLU A 132 25.92 -80.35 -21.92
CA GLU A 132 24.79 -80.80 -21.10
C GLU A 132 24.06 -79.60 -20.44
N ASP A 133 23.61 -78.62 -21.24
CA ASP A 133 22.90 -77.44 -20.72
C ASP A 133 21.40 -77.74 -20.51
N PRO A 134 20.89 -77.79 -19.27
CA PRO A 134 19.50 -78.17 -18.99
C PRO A 134 18.47 -77.14 -19.48
N ARG A 135 18.90 -75.95 -19.92
CA ARG A 135 18.02 -74.90 -20.46
C ARG A 135 17.67 -75.15 -21.94
N LEU A 136 18.44 -76.00 -22.63
CA LEU A 136 18.34 -76.21 -24.07
C LEU A 136 17.55 -77.49 -24.38
N GLY A 137 16.28 -77.31 -24.75
CA GLY A 137 15.44 -78.38 -25.30
C GLY A 137 15.44 -78.41 -26.84
N PRO A 138 14.82 -79.42 -27.46
CA PRO A 138 14.79 -79.57 -28.92
C PRO A 138 14.16 -78.37 -29.66
N SER A 139 13.24 -77.64 -29.02
CA SER A 139 12.62 -76.44 -29.60
C SER A 139 13.53 -75.21 -29.63
N SER A 140 14.63 -75.20 -28.86
CA SER A 140 15.51 -74.03 -28.72
C SER A 140 16.39 -73.76 -29.93
N ALA A 141 16.74 -74.82 -30.69
CA ALA A 141 17.59 -74.78 -31.89
C ALA A 141 18.92 -74.00 -31.70
N GLN A 142 19.47 -74.02 -30.49
CA GLN A 142 20.74 -73.41 -30.08
C GLN A 142 21.95 -74.31 -30.33
#